data_AF-A0A0L0FK65-F1
#
_entry.id   AF-A0A0L0FK65-F1
#
_cell.length_a   1.000
_cell.length_b   1.000
_cell.length_c   1.000
_cell.angle_alpha   90.00
_cell.angle_beta   90.00
_cell.angle_gamma   90.00
#
_symmetry.space_group_name_H-M   'P 1'
#
loop_
_entity.id
_entity.type
_entity.pdbx_description
1 polymer ?
#
loop_
_entity_poly.entity_id
_entity_poly.type
_entity_poly.pdbx_seq_one_letter_code
_entity_poly.pdbx_strand_id
1 'polypeptide(L)'
;MLRLTCPTGVALIALLRYVDDYLLMTTDLREAQRFVELMHSDFGHTHGLSINATKTVTSFPIEINGATVRNSCDTERFPWCGLLIDQKTLDVMSNFTVYSGVGMLSRNHAVHLAYNSSVVFC
;
A
#
# COMPACT_ATOMS: atom_id res chain seq x y z
N MET A 1 -6.49 -13.67 -15.96
CA MET A 1 -7.35 -12.48 -15.77
C MET A 1 -8.29 -12.77 -14.62
N LEU A 2 -7.87 -12.48 -13.37
CA LEU A 2 -8.73 -12.63 -12.20
C LEU A 2 -9.46 -11.31 -12.00
N ARG A 3 -10.69 -11.20 -12.51
CA ARG A 3 -11.58 -10.11 -12.14
C ARG A 3 -12.10 -10.41 -10.74
N LEU A 4 -11.74 -9.59 -9.76
CA LEU A 4 -12.38 -9.55 -8.44
C LEU A 4 -13.79 -8.94 -8.58
N THR A 5 -14.68 -9.59 -9.33
CA THR A 5 -16.08 -9.17 -9.38
C THR A 5 -16.84 -9.85 -8.27
N CYS A 6 -17.30 -9.07 -7.29
CA CYS A 6 -18.20 -9.55 -6.25
C CYS A 6 -19.57 -9.91 -6.89
N PRO A 7 -20.06 -11.15 -6.76
CA PRO A 7 -21.31 -11.59 -7.40
C PRO A 7 -22.57 -10.90 -6.85
N THR A 8 -22.47 -10.27 -5.69
CA THR A 8 -23.60 -9.73 -4.93
C THR A 8 -23.81 -8.22 -5.11
N GLY A 9 -23.01 -7.55 -5.95
CA GLY A 9 -23.09 -6.10 -6.15
C GLY A 9 -22.52 -5.27 -4.98
N VAL A 10 -21.88 -5.92 -4.02
CA VAL A 10 -21.20 -5.27 -2.88
C VAL A 10 -19.73 -5.09 -3.23
N ALA A 11 -19.13 -3.94 -2.91
CA ALA A 11 -17.70 -3.71 -3.13
C ALA A 11 -16.86 -4.79 -2.43
N LEU A 12 -15.88 -5.36 -3.15
CA LEU A 12 -14.97 -6.33 -2.56
C LEU A 12 -13.91 -5.55 -1.77
N ILE A 13 -13.74 -5.85 -0.48
CA ILE A 13 -12.80 -5.15 0.40
C ILE A 13 -11.98 -6.17 1.21
N ALA A 14 -10.67 -5.97 1.26
CA ALA A 14 -9.74 -6.75 2.06
C ALA A 14 -8.75 -5.80 2.75
N LEU A 15 -8.68 -5.85 4.08
CA LEU A 15 -7.73 -5.10 4.88
C LEU A 15 -6.75 -6.06 5.53
N LEU A 16 -5.46 -5.86 5.28
CA LEU A 16 -4.36 -6.63 5.84
C LEU A 16 -3.46 -5.71 6.66
N ARG A 17 -3.06 -6.19 7.84
CA ARG A 17 -2.07 -5.52 8.69
C ARG A 17 -0.91 -6.46 8.94
N TYR A 18 0.31 -6.00 8.70
CA TYR A 18 1.53 -6.71 9.08
C TYR A 18 2.41 -5.79 9.91
N VAL A 19 2.50 -6.09 11.21
CA VAL A 19 3.15 -5.23 12.22
C VAL A 19 2.54 -3.81 12.20
N ASP A 20 3.22 -2.85 11.57
CA ASP A 20 2.83 -1.44 11.51
C ASP A 20 2.38 -0.99 10.11
N ASP A 21 2.43 -1.89 9.12
CA ASP A 21 2.02 -1.61 7.75
C ASP A 21 0.58 -2.06 7.49
N TYR A 22 -0.19 -1.21 6.81
CA TYR A 22 -1.55 -1.49 6.40
C TYR A 22 -1.65 -1.60 4.88
N LEU A 23 -2.37 -2.59 4.40
CA LEU A 23 -2.71 -2.81 3.00
C LEU A 23 -4.24 -2.92 2.88
N LEU A 24 -4.88 -1.92 2.29
CA LEU A 24 -6.27 -1.99 1.89
C LEU A 24 -6.34 -2.34 0.40
N MET A 25 -7.10 -3.36 0.03
CA MET A 25 -7.46 -3.68 -1.35
C MET A 25 -8.98 -3.59 -1.49
N THR A 26 -9.46 -2.77 -2.42
CA THR A 26 -10.89 -2.62 -2.68
C THR A 26 -11.18 -2.45 -4.17
N THR A 27 -12.37 -2.81 -4.63
CA THR A 27 -12.83 -2.46 -5.98
C THR A 27 -13.58 -1.12 -6.03
N ASP A 28 -13.81 -0.50 -4.87
CA ASP A 28 -14.51 0.79 -4.75
C ASP A 28 -13.52 1.90 -4.39
N LEU A 29 -13.28 2.79 -5.36
CA LEU A 29 -12.40 3.94 -5.21
C LEU A 29 -12.83 4.86 -4.05
N ARG A 30 -14.13 4.97 -3.75
CA ARG A 30 -14.63 5.83 -2.67
C ARG A 30 -14.21 5.31 -1.31
N GLU A 31 -14.29 3.99 -1.11
CA GLU A 31 -13.81 3.35 0.11
C GLU A 31 -12.29 3.46 0.24
N ALA A 32 -11.57 3.36 -0.88
CA ALA A 32 -10.13 3.57 -0.93
C ALA A 32 -9.75 4.99 -0.49
N GLN A 33 -10.40 6.01 -1.06
CA GLN A 33 -10.17 7.42 -0.73
C GLN A 33 -10.50 7.71 0.75
N ARG A 34 -11.65 7.25 1.21
CA ARG A 34 -12.09 7.41 2.60
C ARG A 34 -11.12 6.78 3.59
N PHE A 35 -10.55 5.62 3.25
CA PHE A 35 -9.54 4.99 4.09
C PHE A 35 -8.27 5.83 4.16
N VAL A 36 -7.74 6.33 3.03
CA VAL A 36 -6.57 7.23 3.04
C VAL A 36 -6.84 8.46 3.90
N GLU A 37 -7.98 9.12 3.72
CA GLU A 37 -8.37 10.29 4.52
C GLU A 37 -8.43 9.96 6.02
N LEU A 38 -9.04 8.84 6.38
CA LEU A 38 -9.15 8.41 7.77
C LEU A 38 -7.78 8.13 8.40
N MET A 39 -6.89 7.44 7.68
CA MET A 39 -5.55 7.13 8.17
C MET A 39 -4.70 8.40 8.34
N HIS A 40 -4.91 9.42 7.52
CA HIS A 40 -4.22 10.71 7.61
C HIS A 40 -4.88 11.73 8.56
N SER A 41 -6.05 11.40 9.12
CA SER A 41 -6.76 12.27 10.07
C SER A 41 -6.28 12.07 11.52
N ASP A 42 -6.58 13.04 12.38
CA ASP A 42 -6.33 12.94 13.84
C ASP A 42 -7.06 11.74 14.48
N PHE A 43 -8.15 11.30 13.86
CA PHE A 43 -8.87 10.09 14.28
C PHE A 43 -7.99 8.84 14.13
N GLY A 44 -7.20 8.75 13.06
CA GLY A 44 -6.24 7.66 12.89
C GLY A 44 -5.19 7.64 14.00
N HIS A 45 -4.60 8.81 14.29
CA HIS A 45 -3.57 8.93 15.34
C HIS A 45 -4.08 8.51 16.72
N THR A 46 -5.29 8.94 17.10
CA THR A 46 -5.90 8.64 18.41
C THR A 46 -6.28 7.16 18.59
N HIS A 47 -6.43 6.40 17.50
CA HIS A 47 -6.79 4.98 17.54
C HIS A 47 -5.62 4.03 17.21
N GLY A 48 -4.38 4.53 17.26
CA GLY A 48 -3.18 3.72 16.99
C GLY A 48 -2.96 3.38 15.51
N LEU A 49 -3.63 4.10 14.61
CA LEU A 49 -3.46 4.04 13.15
C LEU A 49 -2.46 5.12 12.70
N SER A 50 -1.33 5.26 13.42
CA SER A 50 -0.32 6.26 13.11
C SER A 50 0.47 5.83 11.88
N ILE A 51 0.32 6.54 10.77
CA ILE A 51 0.96 6.22 9.49
C ILE A 51 2.00 7.27 9.11
N ASN A 52 3.00 6.86 8.33
CA ASN A 52 3.94 7.80 7.77
C ASN A 52 3.40 8.31 6.43
N ALA A 53 2.84 9.53 6.43
CA ALA A 53 2.29 10.17 5.24
C ALA A 53 3.26 10.22 4.04
N THR A 54 4.56 10.32 4.29
CA THR A 54 5.59 10.33 3.22
C THR A 54 5.83 8.96 2.59
N LYS A 55 5.38 7.90 3.28
CA LYS A 55 5.50 6.50 2.86
C LYS A 55 4.17 5.90 2.39
N THR A 56 3.06 6.62 2.53
CA THR A 56 1.78 6.22 1.96
C THR A 56 1.90 6.17 0.44
N VAL A 57 1.46 5.06 -0.17
CA VAL A 57 1.43 4.91 -1.62
C VAL A 57 0.06 4.39 -2.05
N THR A 58 -0.51 4.99 -3.10
CA THR A 58 -1.85 4.65 -3.62
C THR A 58 -1.79 4.21 -5.08
N SER A 59 -2.67 3.32 -5.53
CA SER A 59 -2.78 2.97 -6.98
C SER A 59 -3.49 4.05 -7.82
N PHE A 60 -4.01 5.10 -7.17
CA PHE A 60 -4.77 6.19 -7.78
C PHE A 60 -4.30 7.54 -7.25
N PRO A 61 -4.49 8.64 -8.01
CA PRO A 61 -4.15 9.98 -7.53
C PRO A 61 -5.11 10.41 -6.41
N ILE A 62 -4.55 10.96 -5.33
CA ILE A 62 -5.30 11.57 -4.23
C ILE A 62 -4.48 12.69 -3.61
N GLU A 63 -5.16 13.74 -3.15
CA GLU A 63 -4.57 14.82 -2.37
C GLU A 63 -5.16 14.83 -0.97
N ILE A 64 -4.32 14.94 0.04
CA ILE A 64 -4.71 15.00 1.44
C ILE A 64 -4.11 16.27 2.05
N ASN A 65 -4.94 17.12 2.65
CA ASN A 65 -4.52 18.39 3.27
C ASN A 65 -3.69 19.29 2.33
N GLY A 66 -4.01 19.29 1.02
CA GLY A 66 -3.30 20.08 0.01
C GLY A 66 -1.95 19.50 -0.43
N ALA A 67 -1.60 18.28 0.00
CA ALA A 67 -0.42 17.56 -0.45
C ALA A 67 -0.81 16.33 -1.26
N THR A 68 -0.22 16.19 -2.46
CA THR A 68 -0.42 14.99 -3.29
C THR A 68 0.26 13.78 -2.64
N VAL A 69 -0.51 12.71 -2.44
CA VAL A 69 0.04 11.43 -1.96
C VAL A 69 0.77 10.76 -3.12
N ARG A 70 1.91 10.13 -2.81
CA ARG A 70 2.67 9.37 -3.80
C ARG A 70 1.77 8.28 -4.38
N ASN A 71 1.61 8.24 -5.70
CA ASN A 71 0.87 7.19 -6.36
C ASN A 71 1.80 6.29 -7.20
N SER A 72 1.35 5.06 -7.42
CA SER A 72 2.02 4.03 -8.22
C SER A 72 1.34 3.83 -9.58
N CYS A 73 0.61 4.83 -10.07
CA CYS A 73 -0.12 4.79 -11.34
C CYS A 73 0.79 4.41 -12.53
N ASP A 74 2.06 4.84 -12.48
CA ASP A 74 3.05 4.60 -13.54
C ASP A 74 3.77 3.24 -13.42
N THR A 75 3.43 2.43 -12.42
CA THR A 75 4.08 1.14 -12.16
C THR A 75 3.05 0.00 -12.13
N GLU A 76 3.33 -1.13 -12.76
CA GLU A 76 2.40 -2.28 -12.72
C GLU A 76 2.41 -3.02 -11.38
N ARG A 77 3.42 -2.78 -10.53
CA ARG A 77 3.66 -3.55 -9.31
C ARG A 77 3.80 -2.66 -8.09
N PHE A 78 3.09 -3.04 -7.04
CA PHE A 78 2.98 -2.31 -5.81
C PHE A 78 3.91 -2.88 -4.72
N PRO A 79 4.79 -2.09 -4.08
CA PRO A 79 5.65 -2.58 -3.01
C PRO A 79 4.96 -2.64 -1.64
N TRP A 80 5.01 -3.77 -0.94
CA TRP A 80 4.49 -3.89 0.43
C TRP A 80 5.29 -4.89 1.26
N CYS A 81 5.84 -4.47 2.42
CA CYS A 81 6.62 -5.31 3.34
C CYS A 81 7.70 -6.21 2.69
N GLY A 82 8.41 -5.71 1.66
CA GLY A 82 9.42 -6.50 0.93
C GLY A 82 8.85 -7.41 -0.16
N LEU A 83 7.56 -7.30 -0.46
CA LEU A 83 6.87 -7.94 -1.57
C LEU A 83 6.55 -6.92 -2.68
N LEU A 84 6.29 -7.42 -3.87
CA LEU A 84 5.69 -6.72 -5.01
C LEU A 84 4.37 -7.42 -5.34
N ILE A 85 3.29 -6.65 -5.40
CA ILE A 85 1.95 -7.12 -5.74
C ILE A 85 1.60 -6.58 -7.13
N ASP A 86 1.28 -7.45 -8.07
CA ASP A 86 0.82 -7.04 -9.40
C ASP A 86 -0.58 -6.43 -9.31
N GLN A 87 -0.75 -5.22 -9.85
CA GLN A 87 -2.00 -4.47 -9.69
C GLN A 87 -3.16 -5.03 -10.54
N LYS A 88 -2.91 -5.91 -11.50
CA LYS A 88 -3.95 -6.47 -12.38
C LYS A 88 -4.23 -7.93 -12.08
N THR A 89 -3.19 -8.70 -11.75
CA THR A 89 -3.31 -10.15 -11.49
C THR A 89 -3.37 -10.49 -10.02
N LEU A 90 -2.91 -9.58 -9.15
CA LEU A 90 -2.68 -9.81 -7.72
C LEU A 90 -1.62 -10.88 -7.43
N ASP A 91 -0.76 -11.18 -8.41
CA ASP A 91 0.39 -12.05 -8.18
C ASP A 91 1.36 -11.38 -7.20
N VAL A 92 1.90 -12.18 -6.27
CA VAL A 92 2.81 -11.72 -5.22
C VAL A 92 4.21 -12.25 -5.50
N MET A 93 5.19 -11.34 -5.50
CA MET A 93 6.60 -11.65 -5.75
C MET A 93 7.47 -11.03 -4.65
N SER A 94 8.65 -11.60 -4.37
CA SER A 94 9.62 -10.95 -3.49
C SER A 94 10.25 -9.73 -4.18
N ASN A 95 10.36 -8.61 -3.45
CA ASN A 95 11.02 -7.40 -3.95
C ASN A 95 12.53 -7.49 -3.76
N PHE A 96 13.25 -7.90 -4.80
CA PHE A 96 14.72 -7.95 -4.76
C PHE A 96 15.41 -6.67 -5.19
N THR A 97 14.68 -5.65 -5.63
CA THR A 97 15.25 -4.39 -6.17
C THR A 97 16.16 -3.70 -5.17
N VAL A 98 15.84 -3.83 -3.87
CA VAL A 98 16.63 -3.30 -2.76
C VAL A 98 18.01 -3.95 -2.60
N TYR A 99 18.25 -5.12 -3.23
CA TYR A 99 19.53 -5.82 -3.22
C TYR A 99 20.36 -5.59 -4.49
N SER A 100 19.88 -4.80 -5.45
CA SER A 100 20.64 -4.48 -6.66
C SER A 100 21.95 -3.75 -6.28
N GLY A 101 23.09 -4.38 -6.56
CA GLY A 101 24.41 -3.82 -6.28
C GLY A 101 24.99 -4.09 -4.89
N VAL A 102 24.34 -4.89 -4.04
CA VAL A 102 24.84 -5.28 -2.71
C VAL A 102 24.87 -6.80 -2.62
N GLY A 103 26.03 -7.40 -2.31
CA GLY A 103 26.14 -8.85 -2.19
C GLY A 103 25.21 -9.38 -1.07
N MET A 104 24.51 -10.49 -1.31
CA MET A 104 23.53 -11.08 -0.38
C MET A 104 24.05 -11.33 1.05
N LEU A 105 25.37 -11.46 1.23
CA LEU A 105 26.03 -11.73 2.51
C LEU A 105 26.57 -10.47 3.20
N SER A 106 26.45 -9.30 2.57
CA SER A 106 26.97 -8.04 3.09
C SER A 106 25.87 -7.26 3.84
N ARG A 107 25.86 -7.43 5.16
CA ARG A 107 25.56 -6.46 6.24
C ARG A 107 24.26 -6.56 7.04
N ASN A 108 24.49 -6.50 8.36
CA ASN A 108 23.65 -6.11 9.48
C ASN A 108 23.13 -4.64 9.45
N HIS A 109 22.80 -4.08 8.28
CA HIS A 109 22.22 -2.73 8.24
C HIS A 109 20.96 -2.73 7.42
N ALA A 110 19.85 -2.51 8.12
CA ALA A 110 18.51 -2.22 7.64
C ALA A 110 18.47 -1.93 6.14
N VAL A 111 18.20 -2.98 5.36
CA VAL A 111 17.45 -2.81 4.11
C VAL A 111 16.29 -1.90 4.52
N HIS A 112 16.17 -0.74 3.87
CA HIS A 112 15.13 0.24 4.12
C HIS A 112 13.79 -0.36 3.63
N LEU A 113 13.38 -1.46 4.26
CA LEU A 113 12.04 -1.97 4.30
C LEU A 113 11.23 -0.76 4.74
N ALA A 114 10.32 -0.33 3.88
CA ALA A 114 9.45 0.80 4.14
C ALA A 114 8.46 0.42 5.25
N TYR A 115 8.94 0.23 6.47
CA TYR A 115 8.12 0.11 7.67
C TYR A 115 7.41 1.46 7.88
N ASN A 116 6.10 1.41 8.09
CA ASN A 116 5.10 2.48 8.19
C ASN A 116 4.53 3.01 6.87
N SER A 117 4.39 2.18 5.83
CA SER A 117 3.63 2.51 4.62
C SER A 117 2.16 2.09 4.76
N SER A 118 1.25 3.04 4.61
CA SER A 118 -0.14 2.71 4.26
C SER A 118 -0.23 2.54 2.76
N VAL A 119 -0.69 1.37 2.37
CA VAL A 119 -0.84 1.00 0.97
C VAL A 119 -2.32 0.86 0.70
N VAL A 120 -2.79 1.60 -0.30
CA VAL A 120 -4.19 1.52 -0.71
C VAL A 120 -4.27 1.18 -2.18
N PHE A 121 -4.92 0.05 -2.42
CA PHE A 121 -5.10 -0.59 -3.69
C PHE A 121 -6.57 -0.49 -4.10
N CYS A 122 -6.78 0.06 -5.29
CA CYS A 122 -8.01 0.06 -6.06
C CYS A 122 -7.73 -0.38 -7.49
#